data_AF-A0A919LRY1-F1
#
_entry.id   AF-A0A919LRY1-F1
#
_cell.length_a   1.000
_cell.length_b   1.000
_cell.length_c   1.000
_cell.angle_alpha   90.00
_cell.angle_beta   90.00
_cell.angle_gamma   90.00
#
_symmetry.space_group_name_H-M   'P 1'
#
loop_
_entity.id
_entity.type
_entity.pdbx_description
1 polymer ?
#
loop_
_entity_poly.entity_id
_entity_poly.type
_entity_poly.pdbx_seq_one_letter_code
_entity_poly.pdbx_strand_id
1 'polypeptide(L)'
;MSSTLREASKDTLQVNDKTWHYYSLPLAEKQLGEISRLPKSLKVLMENLLRWQDGDSVTEEDIRALAGWLQQAHADREIAYRPARVLMQDFTGVPAVVDLAAMREAVKRLGGDTAKVNPLSPVDR
;
A
#
# COMPACT_ATOMS: atom_id res chain seq x y z
N MET A 1 0.49 -9.73 23.33
CA MET A 1 0.85 -9.61 21.90
C MET A 1 -0.05 -8.54 21.31
N SER A 2 0.48 -7.35 21.02
CA SER A 2 -0.34 -6.26 20.47
C SER A 2 -0.69 -6.60 19.03
N SER A 3 -1.95 -6.91 18.74
CA SER A 3 -2.41 -7.13 17.37
C SER A 3 -2.38 -5.80 16.61
N THR A 4 -1.71 -5.75 15.46
CA THR A 4 -1.70 -4.56 14.61
C THR A 4 -3.10 -4.28 14.03
N LEU A 5 -3.37 -3.04 13.61
CA LEU A 5 -4.62 -2.66 12.91
C LEU A 5 -4.85 -3.52 11.66
N ARG A 6 -3.77 -3.92 11.00
CA ARG A 6 -3.77 -4.86 9.88
C ARG A 6 -4.35 -6.23 10.24
N GLU A 7 -3.87 -6.85 11.32
CA GLU A 7 -4.40 -8.16 11.75
C GLU A 7 -5.83 -8.03 12.27
N ALA A 8 -6.14 -6.94 12.98
CA ALA A 8 -7.48 -6.67 13.48
C ALA A 8 -8.53 -6.42 12.37
N SER A 9 -8.10 -6.01 11.19
CA SER A 9 -8.97 -5.73 10.04
C SER A 9 -8.99 -6.84 8.99
N LYS A 10 -8.17 -7.88 9.12
CA LYS A 10 -8.10 -8.98 8.16
C LYS A 10 -9.37 -9.84 8.22
N ASP A 11 -9.95 -10.10 7.06
CA ASP A 11 -11.13 -10.95 6.91
C ASP A 11 -10.99 -11.85 5.67
N THR A 12 -11.91 -12.81 5.52
CA THR A 12 -11.93 -13.79 4.44
C THR A 12 -13.17 -13.66 3.57
N LEU A 13 -12.98 -13.78 2.26
CA LEU A 13 -14.06 -13.88 1.28
C LEU A 13 -13.96 -15.21 0.56
N GLN A 14 -14.97 -16.06 0.70
CA GLN A 14 -15.03 -17.33 0.00
C GLN A 14 -15.79 -17.18 -1.32
N VAL A 15 -15.13 -17.50 -2.43
CA VAL A 15 -15.69 -17.48 -3.78
C VAL A 15 -15.43 -18.84 -4.42
N ASN A 16 -16.48 -19.64 -4.56
CA ASN A 16 -16.39 -21.05 -4.95
C ASN A 16 -15.41 -21.80 -4.02
N ASP A 17 -14.42 -22.51 -4.58
CA ASP A 17 -13.40 -23.26 -3.86
C ASP A 17 -12.17 -22.42 -3.49
N LYS A 18 -12.23 -21.09 -3.63
CA LYS A 18 -11.11 -20.18 -3.34
C LYS A 18 -11.43 -19.27 -2.16
N THR A 19 -10.53 -19.24 -1.19
CA THR A 19 -10.54 -18.30 -0.07
C THR A 19 -9.62 -17.13 -0.39
N TRP A 20 -10.17 -15.92 -0.33
CA TRP A 20 -9.45 -14.67 -0.49
C TRP A 20 -9.31 -13.99 0.87
N HIS A 21 -8.22 -13.27 1.07
CA HIS A 21 -8.04 -12.40 2.23
C HIS A 21 -8.18 -10.94 1.80
N TYR A 22 -8.88 -10.16 2.62
CA TYR A 22 -9.04 -8.72 2.41
C TYR A 22 -8.98 -7.97 3.74
N TYR A 23 -8.82 -6.65 3.69
CA TYR A 23 -8.78 -5.80 4.87
C TYR A 23 -10.08 -5.00 4.96
N SER A 24 -10.90 -5.36 5.93
CA SER A 24 -12.27 -4.89 6.11
C SER A 24 -12.30 -3.55 6.84
N LEU A 25 -12.80 -2.51 6.16
CA LEU A 25 -13.01 -1.20 6.78
C LEU A 25 -14.02 -1.25 7.95
N PRO A 26 -15.13 -2.01 7.89
CA PRO A 26 -16.02 -2.19 9.04
C PRO A 26 -15.34 -2.85 10.26
N LEU A 27 -14.38 -3.75 10.05
CA LEU A 27 -13.60 -4.29 11.17
C LEU A 27 -12.63 -3.26 11.73
N ALA A 28 -11.95 -2.51 10.85
CA ALA A 28 -11.02 -1.44 11.23
C ALA A 28 -11.73 -0.29 11.99
N GLU A 29 -12.97 0.02 11.62
CA GLU A 29 -13.84 1.04 12.26
C GLU A 29 -14.02 0.79 13.76
N LYS A 30 -14.00 -0.46 14.22
CA LYS A 30 -14.07 -0.81 15.65
C LYS A 30 -12.89 -0.24 16.46
N GLN A 31 -11.77 0.06 15.82
CA GLN A 31 -10.56 0.60 16.46
C GLN A 31 -10.22 2.03 16.02
N LEU A 32 -10.76 2.48 14.89
CA LEU A 32 -10.45 3.76 14.26
C LEU A 32 -11.60 4.78 14.32
N GLY A 33 -12.79 4.38 14.79
CA GLY A 33 -13.98 5.23 14.77
C GLY A 33 -14.63 5.27 13.39
N GLU A 34 -15.43 6.31 13.11
CA GLU A 34 -16.38 6.41 11.99
C GLU A 34 -15.76 6.51 10.57
N ILE A 35 -14.72 5.72 10.25
CA ILE A 35 -14.05 5.71 8.95
C ILE A 35 -14.99 5.32 7.79
N SER A 36 -16.16 4.75 8.08
CA SER A 36 -17.25 4.57 7.10
C SER A 36 -17.73 5.89 6.50
N ARG A 37 -17.52 7.03 7.15
CA ARG A 37 -17.87 8.37 6.64
C ARG A 37 -16.84 8.97 5.69
N LEU A 38 -15.66 8.35 5.55
CA LEU A 38 -14.63 8.84 4.64
C LEU A 38 -15.14 8.88 3.18
N PRO A 39 -14.75 9.89 2.39
CA PRO A 39 -14.91 9.87 0.94
C PRO A 39 -14.37 8.57 0.33
N LYS A 40 -14.98 8.12 -0.77
CA LYS A 40 -14.60 6.84 -1.42
C LYS A 40 -13.11 6.78 -1.79
N SER A 41 -12.52 7.89 -2.22
CA SER A 41 -11.08 7.99 -2.50
C SER A 41 -10.24 7.70 -1.26
N LEU A 42 -10.57 8.29 -0.11
CA LEU A 42 -9.84 8.06 1.15
C LEU A 42 -10.07 6.65 1.69
N LYS A 43 -11.22 6.02 1.42
CA LYS A 43 -11.44 4.60 1.75
C LYS A 43 -10.47 3.67 1.01
N VAL A 44 -10.14 3.98 -0.25
CA VAL A 44 -9.13 3.22 -1.02
C VAL A 44 -7.75 3.39 -0.40
N LEU A 45 -7.38 4.62 -0.02
CA LEU A 45 -6.11 4.87 0.66
C LEU A 45 -6.05 4.18 2.04
N MET A 46 -7.15 4.21 2.79
CA MET A 46 -7.27 3.54 4.08
C MET A 46 -7.04 2.04 3.97
N GLU A 47 -7.70 1.36 3.01
CA GLU A 47 -7.47 -0.07 2.78
C GLU A 47 -6.01 -0.35 2.38
N ASN A 48 -5.41 0.53 1.59
CA ASN A 48 -4.01 0.41 1.20
C ASN A 48 -3.08 0.45 2.41
N LEU A 49 -3.28 1.42 3.32
CA LEU A 49 -2.49 1.53 4.54
C LEU A 49 -2.69 0.31 5.46
N LEU A 50 -3.93 -0.12 5.67
CA LEU A 50 -4.23 -1.32 6.47
C LEU A 50 -3.53 -2.57 5.90
N ARG A 51 -3.59 -2.76 4.59
CA ARG A 51 -2.95 -3.89 3.90
C ARG A 51 -1.44 -3.93 4.07
N TRP A 52 -0.82 -2.75 4.12
CA TRP A 52 0.62 -2.59 4.01
C TRP A 52 1.30 -2.15 5.31
N GLN A 53 0.57 -2.09 6.42
CA GLN A 53 1.12 -1.82 7.74
C GLN A 53 2.29 -2.77 8.04
N ASP A 54 3.47 -2.18 8.18
CA ASP A 54 4.73 -2.86 8.47
C ASP A 54 5.53 -2.17 9.59
N GLY A 55 5.07 -1.04 10.10
CA GLY A 55 5.70 -0.31 11.20
C GLY A 55 6.89 0.55 10.79
N ASP A 56 7.26 0.54 9.52
CA ASP A 56 8.35 1.35 8.96
C ASP A 56 7.81 2.29 7.88
N SER A 57 7.38 1.74 6.75
CA SER A 57 6.82 2.54 5.65
C SER A 57 5.35 2.92 5.86
N VAL A 58 4.60 2.08 6.57
CA VAL A 58 3.23 2.35 6.99
C VAL A 58 3.11 2.05 8.46
N THR A 59 3.01 3.11 9.25
CA THR A 59 2.89 3.07 10.70
C THR A 59 1.43 3.08 11.14
N GLU A 60 1.18 2.71 12.39
CA GLU A 60 -0.16 2.83 12.98
C GLU A 60 -0.63 4.30 13.01
N GLU A 61 0.30 5.23 13.22
CA GLU A 61 0.01 6.65 13.27
C GLU A 61 -0.48 7.20 11.92
N ASP A 62 0.07 6.71 10.80
CA ASP A 62 -0.38 7.12 9.46
C ASP A 62 -1.85 6.72 9.22
N ILE A 63 -2.22 5.52 9.68
CA ILE A 63 -3.60 5.01 9.59
C ILE A 63 -4.53 5.85 10.47
N ARG A 64 -4.11 6.16 11.70
CA ARG A 64 -4.88 7.01 12.63
C ARG A 64 -5.01 8.45 12.13
N ALA A 65 -3.97 9.00 11.53
CA ALA A 65 -4.00 10.34 10.93
C ALA A 65 -5.03 10.41 9.80
N LEU A 66 -5.07 9.39 8.93
CA LEU A 66 -6.07 9.32 7.87
C LEU A 66 -7.50 9.19 8.42
N ALA A 67 -7.70 8.44 9.50
CA ALA A 67 -8.99 8.39 10.19
C ALA A 67 -9.38 9.76 10.81
N GLY A 68 -8.39 10.47 11.36
CA GLY A 68 -8.53 11.81 11.93
C GLY A 68 -8.92 12.90 10.94
N TRP A 69 -8.73 12.67 9.62
CA TRP A 69 -9.15 13.58 8.56
C TRP A 69 -10.62 13.99 8.67
N LEU A 70 -11.49 13.12 9.19
CA LEU A 70 -12.92 13.41 9.38
C LEU A 70 -13.20 14.61 10.31
N GLN A 71 -12.27 14.97 11.17
CA GLN A 71 -12.45 16.06 12.14
C GLN A 71 -12.32 17.45 11.49
N GLN A 72 -11.37 17.60 10.58
CA GLN A 72 -10.97 18.91 10.04
C GLN A 72 -11.02 18.98 8.51
N ALA A 73 -11.30 17.85 7.84
CA ALA A 73 -11.20 17.67 6.39
C ALA A 73 -9.83 18.09 5.82
N HIS A 74 -8.79 18.07 6.66
CA HIS A 74 -7.43 18.50 6.35
C HIS A 74 -6.45 17.37 6.67
N ALA A 75 -5.36 17.30 5.91
CA ALA A 75 -4.27 16.36 6.14
C ALA A 75 -2.94 17.11 6.12
N ASP A 76 -2.29 17.23 7.28
CA ASP A 76 -0.95 17.82 7.42
C ASP A 76 0.17 16.77 7.33
N ARG A 77 -0.20 15.48 7.33
CA ARG A 77 0.72 14.36 7.34
C ARG A 77 0.75 13.68 5.98
N GLU A 78 1.95 13.48 5.46
CA GLU A 78 2.18 12.64 4.29
C GLU A 78 1.97 11.17 4.65
N ILE A 79 1.40 10.39 3.71
CA ILE A 79 1.17 8.96 3.88
C ILE A 79 1.79 8.18 2.73
N ALA A 80 2.28 6.99 3.01
CA ALA A 80 2.73 6.08 1.96
C ALA A 80 1.52 5.52 1.18
N TYR A 81 1.68 5.38 -0.13
CA TYR A 81 0.69 4.74 -0.99
C TYR A 81 1.38 3.74 -1.91
N ARG A 82 0.93 2.49 -1.86
CA ARG A 82 1.45 1.38 -2.68
C ARG A 82 0.42 1.03 -3.77
N PRO A 83 0.51 1.61 -4.98
CA PRO A 83 -0.46 1.34 -6.04
C PRO A 83 -0.44 -0.13 -6.47
N ALA A 84 -1.61 -0.65 -6.84
CA ALA A 84 -1.76 -2.04 -7.25
C ALA A 84 -1.04 -2.38 -8.56
N ARG A 85 -0.87 -1.41 -9.45
CA ARG A 85 -0.17 -1.52 -10.74
C ARG A 85 0.27 -0.15 -11.23
N VAL A 86 1.23 -0.14 -12.13
CA VAL A 86 1.72 1.07 -12.83
C VAL A 86 1.35 0.96 -14.30
N LEU A 87 0.72 1.98 -14.86
CA LEU A 87 0.52 2.10 -16.31
C LEU A 87 1.62 3.00 -16.86
N MET A 88 2.38 2.51 -17.84
CA MET A 88 3.54 3.22 -18.36
C MET A 88 3.42 3.44 -19.87
N GLN A 89 3.33 4.71 -20.27
CA GLN A 89 3.30 5.10 -21.68
C GLN A 89 4.69 4.93 -22.31
N ASP A 90 4.73 4.63 -23.61
CA ASP A 90 5.94 4.33 -24.38
C ASP A 90 7.10 5.33 -24.18
N PHE A 91 6.84 6.64 -24.09
CA PHE A 91 7.90 7.65 -23.95
C PHE A 91 8.41 7.83 -22.51
N THR A 92 7.57 7.58 -21.50
CA THR A 92 7.98 7.65 -20.09
C THR A 92 8.54 6.33 -19.58
N GLY A 93 8.33 5.23 -20.32
CA GLY A 93 8.85 3.92 -19.96
C GLY A 93 10.32 3.69 -20.29
N VAL A 94 10.85 4.36 -21.32
CA VAL A 94 12.26 4.20 -21.71
C VAL A 94 13.22 4.65 -20.59
N PRO A 95 13.06 5.85 -19.97
CA PRO A 95 13.90 6.24 -18.84
C PRO A 95 13.84 5.26 -17.66
N ALA A 96 12.65 4.78 -17.29
CA ALA A 96 12.48 3.84 -16.18
C ALA A 96 13.19 2.50 -16.42
N VAL A 97 13.19 2.00 -17.66
CA VAL A 97 13.93 0.78 -18.03
C VAL A 97 15.44 1.01 -18.00
N VAL A 98 15.91 2.19 -18.42
CA VAL A 98 17.33 2.56 -18.35
C VAL A 98 17.79 2.63 -16.88
N ASP A 99 16.98 3.19 -15.98
CA ASP A 99 17.29 3.24 -14.55
C ASP A 99 17.39 1.83 -13.94
N LEU A 100 16.47 0.92 -14.30
CA LEU A 100 16.54 -0.48 -13.88
C LEU A 100 17.83 -1.16 -14.36
N ALA A 101 18.28 -0.88 -15.59
CA ALA A 101 19.54 -1.40 -16.11
C ALA A 101 20.75 -0.83 -15.34
N ALA A 102 20.76 0.47 -15.05
CA ALA A 102 21.81 1.12 -14.27
C ALA A 102 21.89 0.58 -12.83
N MET A 103 20.73 0.37 -12.18
CA MET A 103 20.65 -0.23 -10.85
C MET A 103 21.17 -1.67 -10.84
N ARG A 104 20.86 -2.47 -11.88
CA ARG A 104 21.41 -3.84 -12.02
C ARG A 104 22.92 -3.83 -12.14
N GLU A 105 23.48 -2.92 -12.94
CA GLU A 105 24.93 -2.80 -13.06
C GLU A 105 25.57 -2.41 -11.72
N ALA A 106 24.98 -1.46 -10.99
CA ALA A 106 25.45 -1.04 -9.67
C ALA A 106 25.43 -2.20 -8.66
N VAL A 107 24.33 -2.96 -8.59
CA VAL A 107 24.22 -4.14 -7.71
C VAL A 107 25.26 -5.19 -8.07
N LYS A 108 25.49 -5.44 -9.37
CA LYS A 108 26.54 -6.37 -9.84
C LYS A 108 27.93 -5.94 -9.38
N ARG A 109 28.27 -4.65 -9.50
CA ARG A 109 29.57 -4.11 -9.05
C ARG A 109 29.78 -4.27 -7.55
N LEU A 110 28.70 -4.24 -6.77
CA LEU A 110 28.72 -4.48 -5.32
C LEU A 110 28.67 -5.97 -4.94
N GLY A 111 28.71 -6.89 -5.91
CA GLY A 111 28.65 -8.33 -5.67
C GLY A 111 27.26 -8.84 -5.25
N GLY A 112 26.22 -8.03 -5.42
CA GLY A 112 24.84 -8.38 -5.08
C GLY A 112 24.11 -9.14 -6.17
N ASP A 113 22.94 -9.67 -5.81
CA ASP A 113 22.07 -10.38 -6.74
C ASP A 113 21.25 -9.41 -7.60
N THR A 114 21.58 -9.34 -8.89
CA THR A 114 20.87 -8.49 -9.87
C THR A 114 19.41 -8.89 -10.10
N ALA A 115 19.04 -10.14 -9.82
CA ALA A 115 17.66 -10.60 -9.97
C ALA A 115 16.70 -9.95 -8.96
N LYS A 116 17.24 -9.32 -7.91
CA LYS A 116 16.45 -8.52 -6.95
C LYS A 116 16.04 -7.15 -7.51
N VAL A 117 16.63 -6.71 -8.62
CA VAL A 117 16.28 -5.43 -9.28
C VAL A 117 15.21 -5.69 -10.34
N ASN A 118 13.96 -5.76 -9.88
CA ASN A 118 12.76 -5.92 -10.69
C ASN A 118 11.63 -5.03 -10.15
N PRO A 119 10.68 -4.58 -11.01
CA PRO A 119 9.47 -3.91 -10.55
C PRO A 119 8.69 -4.78 -9.55
N LEU A 120 8.31 -4.20 -8.41
CA LEU A 120 7.54 -4.91 -7.37
C LEU A 120 6.04 -4.90 -7.63
N SER A 121 5.54 -3.87 -8.32
CA SER A 121 4.16 -3.80 -8.81
C SER A 121 4.11 -4.18 -10.29
N PRO A 122 3.03 -4.85 -10.74
CA PRO A 122 2.79 -5.09 -12.16
C PRO A 122 2.84 -3.79 -12.96
N VAL A 123 3.47 -3.85 -14.14
CA VAL A 123 3.57 -2.70 -15.06
C VAL A 123 2.88 -3.06 -16.37
N ASP A 124 1.86 -2.28 -16.74
CA ASP A 124 1.13 -2.41 -18.00
C ASP A 124 1.57 -1.33 -19.01
N ARG A 125 1.37 -1.62 -20.30
CA ARG A 125 1.50 -0.65 -21.40
C ARG A 125 0.13 -0.06 -21.76
#